data_AF-A0A2V7W1A9-F1
#
_entry.id   AF-A0A2V7W1A9-F1
#
_cell.length_a   1.000
_cell.length_b   1.000
_cell.length_c   1.000
_cell.angle_alpha   90.00
_cell.angle_beta   90.00
_cell.angle_gamma   90.00
#
_symmetry.space_group_name_H-M   'P 1'
#
loop_
_entity.id
_entity.type
_entity.pdbx_description
1 polymer ?
#
loop_
_entity_poly.entity_id
_entity_poly.type
_entity_poly.pdbx_seq_one_letter_code
_entity_poly.pdbx_strand_id
1 'polypeptide(L)'
;MSFEDLADFPKRVASLIGGVLDTKEKASPGEWAIVENVCHLRDIESEGYSVRIDQLLHEDDPLLRDLNGNQLAIERRYIEDDCDAALRAFANARAQSVSLLRNADERAFAREGTFENAGRITLAQLVTKMREHDAGHLHDIALLVALDRFAQQRDEFRADLEELCRIPGVSASDPKEVRRSAEATARLLEKHGIGNVRLLEVDNAHPSVFGSIDVDPQLPTLLIYGHHDVQPVGKIDRWTTPPFEPAERDGRLYGRGTSDDKGGVLAHVAAAASYRGAPPCNLTFFIEGEEEIGSPNLGQFLESYGELLRADAVVLADTPNADTGIPALTQSLRGLCIVDIEVRTLERPLHSGRGGGAAPDAIAILCKLIADVIPSVARDPGGRGAMNVPRGPARPGPSLTLGMTNEKLHRDLGLLDGVALTGTREQTWNEPAIAVIGFDAPPVEQSFNQLAASARARLSIRTVPPRDSASYGEEIIAKLKAISMPHALVSAQIVKSVPWWRTDATGPVFDAARRALTRGYGREVEMIGTGGSISFVGTFESAFAGTPLLLMGVEDPPCNAHSENESLHLADWESCVRASIILYDELRRALR
;
A
#
# COMPACT_ATOMS: atom_id res chain seq x y z
N MET A 1 -43.18 16.29 0.20
CA MET A 1 -41.97 15.46 0.41
C MET A 1 -42.07 14.24 -0.50
N SER A 2 -41.03 13.85 -1.23
CA SER A 2 -41.05 12.60 -2.01
C SER A 2 -40.77 11.41 -1.07
N PHE A 3 -41.28 10.22 -1.39
CA PHE A 3 -41.00 8.97 -0.65
C PHE A 3 -40.53 7.84 -1.57
N GLU A 4 -40.20 8.17 -2.83
CA GLU A 4 -39.76 7.20 -3.86
C GLU A 4 -38.51 6.43 -3.41
N ASP A 5 -37.53 7.12 -2.84
CA ASP A 5 -36.29 6.53 -2.35
C ASP A 5 -36.51 5.53 -1.21
N LEU A 6 -37.43 5.84 -0.28
CA LEU A 6 -37.85 4.89 0.77
C LEU A 6 -38.62 3.70 0.18
N ALA A 7 -39.46 3.93 -0.82
CA ALA A 7 -40.26 2.89 -1.47
C ALA A 7 -39.39 1.92 -2.30
N ASP A 8 -38.37 2.43 -2.97
CA ASP A 8 -37.45 1.64 -3.80
C ASP A 8 -36.29 1.03 -3.00
N PHE A 9 -36.07 1.45 -1.76
CA PHE A 9 -34.97 0.96 -0.94
C PHE A 9 -34.89 -0.57 -0.82
N PRO A 10 -35.99 -1.32 -0.53
CA PRO A 10 -35.92 -2.79 -0.51
C PRO A 10 -35.48 -3.39 -1.85
N LYS A 11 -35.84 -2.79 -2.99
CA LYS A 11 -35.39 -3.24 -4.32
C LYS A 11 -33.90 -2.99 -4.53
N ARG A 12 -33.37 -1.87 -4.01
CA ARG A 12 -31.93 -1.57 -4.05
C ARG A 12 -31.14 -2.60 -3.26
N VAL A 13 -31.61 -2.95 -2.06
CA VAL A 13 -31.03 -4.04 -1.26
C VAL A 13 -31.09 -5.36 -2.03
N ALA A 14 -32.25 -5.73 -2.60
CA ALA A 14 -32.43 -6.93 -3.41
C ALA A 14 -31.45 -7.00 -4.59
N SER A 15 -31.28 -5.89 -5.32
CA SER A 15 -30.38 -5.80 -6.46
C SER A 15 -28.91 -5.95 -6.04
N LEU A 16 -28.55 -5.48 -4.86
CA LEU A 16 -27.19 -5.51 -4.35
C LEU A 16 -26.79 -6.93 -3.93
N ILE A 17 -27.67 -7.62 -3.19
CA ILE A 17 -27.44 -8.97 -2.68
C ILE A 17 -27.71 -10.07 -3.70
N GLY A 18 -28.28 -9.74 -4.87
CA GLY A 18 -28.55 -10.69 -5.94
C GLY A 18 -27.30 -11.48 -6.34
N GLY A 19 -27.30 -12.79 -6.03
CA GLY A 19 -26.17 -13.70 -6.27
C GLY A 19 -25.24 -13.94 -5.07
N VAL A 20 -25.54 -13.38 -3.89
CA VAL A 20 -24.68 -13.40 -2.67
C VAL A 20 -25.45 -13.90 -1.43
N LEU A 21 -26.60 -14.56 -1.63
CA LEU A 21 -27.67 -14.67 -0.61
C LEU A 21 -27.40 -15.56 0.62
N ASP A 22 -26.28 -16.28 0.72
CA ASP A 22 -26.05 -17.27 1.80
C ASP A 22 -24.70 -17.13 2.51
N THR A 23 -24.02 -15.98 2.36
CA THR A 23 -22.79 -15.73 3.11
C THR A 23 -23.11 -15.29 4.54
N LYS A 24 -22.55 -16.03 5.50
CA LYS A 24 -22.53 -15.70 6.94
C LYS A 24 -21.28 -14.93 7.33
N GLU A 25 -20.51 -14.50 6.34
CA GLU A 25 -19.29 -13.75 6.57
C GLU A 25 -19.62 -12.37 7.12
N LYS A 26 -18.76 -11.91 8.03
CA LYS A 26 -18.79 -10.59 8.64
C LYS A 26 -17.50 -9.89 8.26
N ALA A 27 -17.55 -8.60 8.01
CA ALA A 27 -16.35 -7.83 7.68
C ALA A 27 -15.38 -7.77 8.88
N SER A 28 -15.87 -7.85 10.11
CA SER A 28 -15.05 -7.99 11.33
C SER A 28 -15.81 -8.64 12.49
N PRO A 29 -15.12 -9.17 13.52
CA PRO A 29 -15.77 -9.66 14.74
C PRO A 29 -16.66 -8.57 15.38
N GLY A 30 -17.91 -8.91 15.67
CA GLY A 30 -18.88 -7.98 16.28
C GLY A 30 -19.73 -7.18 15.27
N GLU A 31 -19.40 -7.23 13.98
CA GLU A 31 -20.25 -6.66 12.93
C GLU A 31 -21.32 -7.64 12.47
N TRP A 32 -22.26 -7.15 11.64
CA TRP A 32 -23.36 -7.93 11.10
C TRP A 32 -23.03 -8.51 9.74
N ALA A 33 -23.47 -9.75 9.49
CA ALA A 33 -23.52 -10.35 8.17
C ALA A 33 -24.64 -9.71 7.32
N ILE A 34 -24.71 -10.06 6.05
CA ILE A 34 -25.76 -9.55 5.14
C ILE A 34 -27.15 -9.89 5.67
N VAL A 35 -27.37 -11.15 6.06
CA VAL A 35 -28.65 -11.61 6.61
C VAL A 35 -29.03 -10.87 7.89
N GLU A 36 -28.06 -10.54 8.76
CA GLU A 36 -28.30 -9.80 9.99
C GLU A 36 -28.71 -8.35 9.72
N ASN A 37 -28.09 -7.70 8.73
CA ASN A 37 -28.50 -6.38 8.26
C ASN A 37 -29.93 -6.40 7.69
N VAL A 38 -30.26 -7.39 6.85
CA VAL A 38 -31.60 -7.51 6.24
C VAL A 38 -32.67 -7.81 7.29
N CYS A 39 -32.38 -8.69 8.27
CA CYS A 39 -33.28 -8.96 9.39
C CYS A 39 -33.48 -7.73 10.28
N HIS A 40 -32.43 -6.96 10.52
CA HIS A 40 -32.55 -5.71 11.25
C HIS A 40 -33.43 -4.71 10.51
N LEU A 41 -33.23 -4.53 9.19
CA LEU A 41 -34.07 -3.66 8.35
C LEU A 41 -35.54 -4.09 8.39
N ARG A 42 -35.83 -5.39 8.34
CA ARG A 42 -37.19 -5.93 8.52
C ARG A 42 -37.79 -5.51 9.85
N ASP A 43 -37.09 -5.80 10.95
CA ASP A 43 -37.64 -5.66 12.30
C ASP A 43 -37.75 -4.18 12.73
N ILE A 44 -36.76 -3.35 12.40
CA ILE A 44 -36.81 -1.91 12.66
C ILE A 44 -37.87 -1.21 11.82
N GLU A 45 -38.19 -1.71 10.63
CA GLU A 45 -39.30 -1.20 9.82
C GLU A 45 -40.64 -1.52 10.49
N SER A 46 -40.90 -2.79 10.79
CA SER A 46 -42.22 -3.24 11.27
C SER A 46 -42.50 -2.87 12.73
N GLU A 47 -41.50 -2.99 13.60
CA GLU A 47 -41.66 -2.78 15.05
C GLU A 47 -41.17 -1.40 15.49
N GLY A 48 -40.37 -0.72 14.67
CA GLY A 48 -39.83 0.60 14.94
C GLY A 48 -40.54 1.68 14.15
N TYR A 49 -40.10 1.93 12.92
CA TYR A 49 -40.58 3.04 12.10
C TYR A 49 -42.09 3.00 11.85
N SER A 50 -42.66 1.86 11.49
CA SER A 50 -44.13 1.74 11.26
C SER A 50 -44.92 2.15 12.50
N VAL A 51 -44.52 1.64 13.67
CA VAL A 51 -45.17 1.93 14.95
C VAL A 51 -45.03 3.41 15.30
N ARG A 52 -43.82 3.97 15.17
CA ARG A 52 -43.55 5.39 15.48
C ARG A 52 -44.31 6.34 14.54
N ILE A 53 -44.41 6.00 13.26
CA ILE A 53 -45.20 6.75 12.27
C ILE A 53 -46.67 6.73 12.68
N ASP A 54 -47.23 5.56 12.99
CA ASP A 54 -48.64 5.42 13.41
C ASP A 54 -48.94 6.24 14.67
N GLN A 55 -48.08 6.15 15.70
CA GLN A 55 -48.20 6.95 16.91
C GLN A 55 -48.17 8.45 16.64
N LEU A 56 -47.22 8.94 15.83
CA LEU A 56 -47.15 10.35 15.46
C LEU A 56 -48.36 10.81 14.64
N LEU A 57 -49.02 9.91 13.91
CA LEU A 57 -50.22 10.22 13.13
C LEU A 57 -51.52 10.15 13.93
N HIS A 58 -51.54 9.51 15.10
CA HIS A 58 -52.79 9.26 15.83
C HIS A 58 -52.78 9.68 17.31
N GLU A 59 -51.62 9.85 17.93
CA GLU A 59 -51.47 10.20 19.34
C GLU A 59 -50.93 11.64 19.53
N ASP A 60 -51.35 12.30 20.61
CA ASP A 60 -50.81 13.59 21.01
C ASP A 60 -49.58 13.37 21.90
N ASP A 61 -48.42 13.89 21.47
CA ASP A 61 -47.14 13.79 22.19
C ASP A 61 -46.73 12.35 22.61
N PRO A 62 -46.67 11.39 21.67
CA PRO A 62 -46.34 10.00 22.00
C PRO A 62 -44.88 9.84 22.45
N LEU A 63 -44.64 8.88 23.34
CA LEU A 63 -43.29 8.35 23.62
C LEU A 63 -42.93 7.30 22.56
N LEU A 64 -41.96 7.62 21.72
CA LEU A 64 -41.45 6.76 20.65
C LEU A 64 -40.29 5.93 21.20
N ARG A 65 -40.54 4.65 21.51
CA ARG A 65 -39.55 3.75 22.09
C ARG A 65 -38.42 3.42 21.13
N ASP A 66 -37.21 3.27 21.66
CA ASP A 66 -36.06 2.81 20.90
C ASP A 66 -36.09 1.27 20.74
N LEU A 67 -35.46 0.79 19.67
CA LEU A 67 -35.30 -0.64 19.43
C LEU A 67 -33.82 -0.98 19.34
N ASN A 68 -33.35 -1.76 20.30
CA ASN A 68 -31.96 -2.22 20.32
C ASN A 68 -31.74 -3.34 19.30
N GLY A 69 -31.29 -2.97 18.10
CA GLY A 69 -31.03 -3.90 17.01
C GLY A 69 -30.02 -5.01 17.35
N ASN A 70 -28.97 -4.69 18.12
CA ASN A 70 -27.96 -5.67 18.54
C ASN A 70 -28.55 -6.74 19.46
N GLN A 71 -29.39 -6.31 20.42
CA GLN A 71 -30.07 -7.23 21.32
C GLN A 71 -31.02 -8.14 20.54
N LEU A 72 -31.82 -7.57 19.62
CA LEU A 72 -32.74 -8.35 18.79
C LEU A 72 -32.01 -9.36 17.90
N ALA A 73 -30.88 -8.98 17.31
CA ALA A 73 -30.08 -9.88 16.47
C ALA A 73 -29.64 -11.15 17.23
N ILE A 74 -29.28 -10.99 18.50
CA ILE A 74 -28.91 -12.10 19.40
C ILE A 74 -30.14 -12.92 19.78
N GLU A 75 -31.19 -12.27 20.30
CA GLU A 75 -32.41 -12.93 20.80
C GLU A 75 -33.13 -13.72 19.71
N ARG A 76 -33.17 -13.18 18.49
CA ARG A 76 -33.86 -13.77 17.35
C ARG A 76 -32.94 -14.59 16.46
N ARG A 77 -31.64 -14.65 16.77
CA ARG A 77 -30.61 -15.39 16.01
C ARG A 77 -30.65 -15.05 14.53
N TYR A 78 -30.54 -13.76 14.19
CA TYR A 78 -30.63 -13.29 12.79
C TYR A 78 -29.71 -14.04 11.82
N ILE A 79 -28.52 -14.46 12.26
CA ILE A 79 -27.55 -15.21 11.44
C ILE A 79 -28.07 -16.58 10.96
N GLU A 80 -29.14 -17.10 11.57
CA GLU A 80 -29.79 -18.37 11.21
C GLU A 80 -31.06 -18.18 10.35
N ASP A 81 -31.47 -16.93 10.11
CA ASP A 81 -32.71 -16.62 9.40
C ASP A 81 -32.57 -16.74 7.86
N ASP A 82 -33.70 -16.77 7.17
CA ASP A 82 -33.77 -16.77 5.70
C ASP A 82 -33.71 -15.32 5.19
N CYS A 83 -32.59 -14.95 4.57
CA CYS A 83 -32.32 -13.60 4.07
C CYS A 83 -33.38 -13.15 3.05
N ASP A 84 -33.81 -14.03 2.15
CA ASP A 84 -34.82 -13.74 1.14
C ASP A 84 -36.21 -13.54 1.76
N ALA A 85 -36.56 -14.37 2.75
CA ALA A 85 -37.80 -14.21 3.50
C ALA A 85 -37.80 -12.90 4.30
N ALA A 86 -36.68 -12.57 4.95
CA ALA A 86 -36.52 -11.34 5.69
C ALA A 86 -36.63 -10.11 4.77
N LEU A 87 -36.02 -10.14 3.59
CA LEU A 87 -36.11 -9.06 2.60
C LEU A 87 -37.54 -8.88 2.06
N ARG A 88 -38.27 -9.97 1.79
CA ARG A 88 -39.69 -9.90 1.40
C ARG A 88 -40.55 -9.28 2.49
N ALA A 89 -40.32 -9.68 3.74
CA ALA A 89 -41.04 -9.13 4.89
C ALA A 89 -40.73 -7.62 5.07
N PHE A 90 -39.46 -7.23 4.95
CA PHE A 90 -39.04 -5.83 4.94
C PHE A 90 -39.73 -5.03 3.84
N ALA A 91 -39.74 -5.53 2.60
CA ALA A 91 -40.37 -4.86 1.47
C ALA A 91 -41.88 -4.63 1.69
N ASN A 92 -42.57 -5.62 2.27
CA ASN A 92 -43.99 -5.51 2.60
C ASN A 92 -44.24 -4.47 3.71
N ALA A 93 -43.44 -4.49 4.79
CA ALA A 93 -43.54 -3.51 5.86
C ALA A 93 -43.27 -2.08 5.36
N ARG A 94 -42.22 -1.91 4.55
CA ARG A 94 -41.88 -0.62 3.94
C ARG A 94 -43.00 -0.07 3.06
N ALA A 95 -43.64 -0.92 2.27
CA ALA A 95 -44.78 -0.52 1.44
C ALA A 95 -45.95 0.03 2.28
N GLN A 96 -46.20 -0.55 3.45
CA GLN A 96 -47.22 -0.07 4.39
C GLN A 96 -46.84 1.28 4.99
N SER A 97 -45.61 1.43 5.51
CA SER A 97 -45.12 2.71 6.05
C SER A 97 -45.17 3.83 5.02
N VAL A 98 -44.70 3.57 3.80
CA VAL A 98 -44.76 4.56 2.71
C VAL A 98 -46.21 4.91 2.37
N SER A 99 -47.13 3.94 2.42
CA SER A 99 -48.55 4.21 2.20
C SER A 99 -49.14 5.12 3.30
N LEU A 100 -48.76 4.93 4.57
CA LEU A 100 -49.17 5.81 5.67
C LEU A 100 -48.65 7.24 5.44
N LEU A 101 -47.37 7.38 5.11
CA LEU A 101 -46.73 8.68 4.85
C LEU A 101 -47.34 9.40 3.64
N ARG A 102 -47.68 8.67 2.57
CA ARG A 102 -48.32 9.25 1.36
C ARG A 102 -49.75 9.73 1.62
N ASN A 103 -50.45 9.11 2.57
CA ASN A 103 -51.83 9.46 2.93
C ASN A 103 -51.92 10.51 4.05
N ALA A 104 -50.80 10.83 4.72
CA ALA A 104 -50.75 11.83 5.77
C ALA A 104 -50.90 13.26 5.20
N ASP A 105 -51.61 14.13 5.93
CA ASP A 105 -51.72 15.54 5.56
C ASP A 105 -50.39 16.29 5.80
N GLU A 106 -50.19 17.44 5.15
CA GLU A 106 -48.93 18.20 5.31
C GLU A 106 -48.68 18.67 6.76
N ARG A 107 -49.75 18.84 7.55
CA ARG A 107 -49.65 19.29 8.95
C ARG A 107 -49.17 18.16 9.87
N ALA A 108 -49.45 16.91 9.51
CA ALA A 108 -49.02 15.73 10.24
C ALA A 108 -47.49 15.64 10.33
N PHE A 109 -46.77 16.17 9.33
CA PHE A 109 -45.32 16.20 9.32
C PHE A 109 -44.70 17.11 10.38
N ALA A 110 -45.48 18.06 10.93
CA ALA A 110 -45.09 18.91 12.04
C ALA A 110 -45.52 18.34 13.40
N ARG A 111 -46.23 17.19 13.43
CA ARG A 111 -46.56 16.53 14.70
C ARG A 111 -45.30 16.01 15.35
N GLU A 112 -45.26 16.17 16.67
CA GLU A 112 -44.10 15.88 17.49
C GLU A 112 -44.41 14.79 18.51
N GLY A 113 -43.39 14.02 18.83
CA GLY A 113 -43.35 13.11 19.97
C GLY A 113 -41.98 13.18 20.63
N THR A 114 -41.79 12.34 21.65
CA THR A 114 -40.52 12.22 22.36
C THR A 114 -39.87 10.89 21.99
N PHE A 115 -38.76 10.94 21.26
CA PHE A 115 -37.93 9.76 20.96
C PHE A 115 -37.07 9.42 22.18
N GLU A 116 -37.23 8.19 22.67
CA GLU A 116 -36.46 7.65 23.79
C GLU A 116 -34.94 7.82 23.56
N ASN A 117 -34.26 8.50 24.48
CA ASN A 117 -32.82 8.82 24.41
C ASN A 117 -32.37 9.81 23.32
N ALA A 118 -33.29 10.36 22.50
CA ALA A 118 -32.96 11.36 21.46
C ALA A 118 -33.75 12.68 21.58
N GLY A 119 -34.78 12.72 22.41
CA GLY A 119 -35.55 13.94 22.69
C GLY A 119 -36.69 14.19 21.70
N ARG A 120 -37.08 15.45 21.53
CA ARG A 120 -38.20 15.85 20.65
C ARG A 120 -37.87 15.55 19.19
N ILE A 121 -38.83 14.97 18.49
CA ILE A 121 -38.72 14.71 17.04
C ILE A 121 -40.06 14.93 16.35
N THR A 122 -40.04 15.50 15.16
CA THR A 122 -41.20 15.57 14.27
C THR A 122 -41.31 14.33 13.39
N LEU A 123 -42.48 14.08 12.81
CA LEU A 123 -42.63 13.06 11.78
C LEU A 123 -41.71 13.31 10.57
N ALA A 124 -41.51 14.57 10.16
CA ALA A 124 -40.55 14.91 9.11
C ALA A 124 -39.11 14.51 9.47
N GLN A 125 -38.67 14.79 10.70
CA GLN A 125 -37.33 14.41 11.18
C GLN A 125 -37.19 12.89 11.33
N LEU A 126 -38.25 12.17 11.72
CA LEU A 126 -38.26 10.72 11.77
C LEU A 126 -38.04 10.11 10.37
N VAL A 127 -38.70 10.66 9.34
CA VAL A 127 -38.50 10.25 7.94
C VAL A 127 -37.06 10.52 7.47
N THR A 128 -36.46 11.66 7.86
CA THR A 128 -35.03 11.92 7.59
C THR A 128 -34.14 10.88 8.26
N LYS A 129 -34.37 10.58 9.54
CA LYS A 129 -33.62 9.57 10.29
C LYS A 129 -33.75 8.17 9.68
N MET A 130 -34.92 7.84 9.14
CA MET A 130 -35.19 6.59 8.42
C MET A 130 -34.34 6.48 7.14
N ARG A 131 -34.22 7.57 6.37
CA ARG A 131 -33.35 7.62 5.17
C ARG A 131 -31.87 7.47 5.52
N GLU A 132 -31.42 8.10 6.59
CA GLU A 132 -30.04 8.01 7.07
C GLU A 132 -29.71 6.59 7.55
N HIS A 133 -30.64 5.95 8.27
CA HIS A 133 -30.53 4.57 8.73
C HIS A 133 -30.44 3.58 7.55
N ASP A 134 -31.36 3.69 6.59
CA ASP A 134 -31.35 2.94 5.34
C ASP A 134 -30.01 3.08 4.58
N ALA A 135 -29.54 4.32 4.42
CA ALA A 135 -28.29 4.59 3.72
C ALA A 135 -27.08 3.94 4.39
N GLY A 136 -27.05 3.89 5.73
CA GLY A 136 -26.02 3.19 6.50
C GLY A 136 -26.01 1.68 6.21
N HIS A 137 -27.17 1.02 6.32
CA HIS A 137 -27.24 -0.42 6.07
C HIS A 137 -26.97 -0.81 4.62
N LEU A 138 -27.40 0.01 3.65
CA LEU A 138 -27.08 -0.27 2.25
C LEU A 138 -25.57 -0.25 1.99
N HIS A 139 -24.86 0.64 2.67
CA HIS A 139 -23.42 0.77 2.58
C HIS A 139 -22.70 -0.41 3.23
N ASP A 140 -23.12 -0.81 4.44
CA ASP A 140 -22.58 -2.00 5.11
C ASP A 140 -22.85 -3.29 4.30
N ILE A 141 -24.04 -3.42 3.71
CA ILE A 141 -24.37 -4.54 2.81
C ILE A 141 -23.49 -4.49 1.55
N ALA A 142 -23.23 -3.31 0.98
CA ALA A 142 -22.39 -3.18 -0.22
C ALA A 142 -20.95 -3.62 0.02
N LEU A 143 -20.40 -3.25 1.18
CA LEU A 143 -19.08 -3.72 1.62
C LEU A 143 -19.04 -5.25 1.73
N LEU A 144 -20.01 -5.87 2.40
CA LEU A 144 -20.06 -7.33 2.57
C LEU A 144 -20.23 -8.06 1.23
N VAL A 145 -21.05 -7.51 0.33
CA VAL A 145 -21.23 -8.03 -1.03
C VAL A 145 -19.93 -7.96 -1.83
N ALA A 146 -19.15 -6.88 -1.69
CA ALA A 146 -17.85 -6.77 -2.35
C ALA A 146 -16.85 -7.80 -1.81
N LEU A 147 -16.77 -7.99 -0.49
CA LEU A 147 -15.91 -9.02 0.12
C LEU A 147 -16.27 -10.43 -0.35
N ASP A 148 -17.56 -10.77 -0.41
CA ASP A 148 -18.02 -12.07 -0.89
C ASP A 148 -17.72 -12.28 -2.38
N ARG A 149 -17.94 -11.26 -3.22
CA ARG A 149 -17.60 -11.33 -4.65
C ARG A 149 -16.11 -11.55 -4.87
N PHE A 150 -15.25 -10.87 -4.12
CA PHE A 150 -13.82 -11.13 -4.15
C PHE A 150 -13.54 -12.60 -3.81
N ALA A 151 -14.11 -13.12 -2.72
CA ALA A 151 -13.91 -14.51 -2.31
C ALA A 151 -14.33 -15.50 -3.42
N GLN A 152 -15.42 -15.23 -4.13
CA GLN A 152 -15.89 -16.04 -5.27
C GLN A 152 -15.01 -15.95 -6.51
N GLN A 153 -14.32 -14.81 -6.71
CA GLN A 153 -13.52 -14.51 -7.92
C GLN A 153 -12.01 -14.57 -7.69
N ARG A 154 -11.53 -14.90 -6.48
CA ARG A 154 -10.12 -14.87 -6.11
C ARG A 154 -9.21 -15.65 -7.07
N ASP A 155 -9.67 -16.81 -7.55
CA ASP A 155 -8.89 -17.68 -8.42
C ASP A 155 -8.74 -17.07 -9.82
N GLU A 156 -9.75 -16.32 -10.29
CA GLU A 156 -9.68 -15.57 -11.54
C GLU A 156 -8.68 -14.42 -11.43
N PHE A 157 -8.76 -13.63 -10.36
CA PHE A 157 -7.80 -12.55 -10.14
C PHE A 157 -6.38 -13.08 -10.05
N ARG A 158 -6.16 -14.17 -9.30
CA ARG A 158 -4.84 -14.81 -9.26
C ARG A 158 -4.38 -15.26 -10.66
N ALA A 159 -5.25 -15.84 -11.48
CA ALA A 159 -4.88 -16.22 -12.83
C ALA A 159 -4.44 -15.01 -13.69
N ASP A 160 -5.10 -13.87 -13.50
CA ASP A 160 -4.71 -12.60 -14.13
C ASP A 160 -3.34 -12.11 -13.65
N LEU A 161 -3.01 -12.27 -12.35
CA LEU A 161 -1.66 -11.98 -11.83
C LEU A 161 -0.62 -12.81 -12.57
N GLU A 162 -0.86 -14.11 -12.67
CA GLU A 162 0.05 -15.03 -13.31
C GLU A 162 0.23 -14.68 -14.80
N GLU A 163 -0.82 -14.22 -15.49
CA GLU A 163 -0.73 -13.76 -16.87
C GLU A 163 0.13 -12.49 -16.99
N LEU A 164 -0.05 -11.51 -16.11
CA LEU A 164 0.80 -10.32 -16.08
C LEU A 164 2.26 -10.68 -15.81
N CYS A 165 2.54 -11.58 -14.86
CA CYS A 165 3.89 -12.02 -14.52
C CYS A 165 4.58 -12.80 -15.64
N ARG A 166 3.84 -13.37 -16.60
CA ARG A 166 4.43 -14.00 -17.81
C ARG A 166 4.99 -12.99 -18.81
N ILE A 167 4.73 -11.69 -18.63
CA ILE A 167 5.25 -10.62 -19.48
C ILE A 167 6.54 -10.05 -18.87
N PRO A 168 7.70 -10.19 -19.54
CA PRO A 168 8.99 -9.74 -19.04
C PRO A 168 9.20 -8.23 -19.24
N GLY A 169 8.34 -7.41 -18.62
CA GLY A 169 8.38 -5.94 -18.68
C GLY A 169 9.57 -5.32 -17.93
N VAL A 170 10.80 -5.74 -18.22
CA VAL A 170 12.01 -5.26 -17.54
C VAL A 170 12.41 -3.89 -18.09
N SER A 171 12.21 -2.82 -17.32
CA SER A 171 12.40 -1.42 -17.76
C SER A 171 13.84 -1.09 -18.14
N ALA A 172 14.82 -1.78 -17.56
CA ALA A 172 16.24 -1.68 -17.91
C ALA A 172 16.65 -2.46 -19.18
N SER A 173 15.70 -3.13 -19.85
CA SER A 173 15.95 -4.03 -20.99
C SER A 173 15.21 -3.59 -22.26
N ASP A 174 14.42 -4.48 -22.90
CA ASP A 174 13.70 -4.21 -24.14
C ASP A 174 12.44 -3.35 -23.89
N PRO A 175 12.39 -2.09 -24.37
CA PRO A 175 11.22 -1.22 -24.22
C PRO A 175 9.93 -1.79 -24.81
N LYS A 176 10.01 -2.74 -25.76
CA LYS A 176 8.83 -3.38 -26.36
C LYS A 176 8.10 -4.27 -25.35
N GLU A 177 8.83 -4.97 -24.49
CA GLU A 177 8.20 -5.81 -23.45
C GLU A 177 7.60 -4.96 -22.33
N VAL A 178 8.20 -3.81 -22.03
CA VAL A 178 7.63 -2.82 -21.09
C VAL A 178 6.31 -2.29 -21.63
N ARG A 179 6.25 -1.91 -22.92
CA ARG A 179 5.00 -1.52 -23.59
C ARG A 179 3.98 -2.65 -23.59
N ARG A 180 4.38 -3.88 -23.90
CA ARG A 180 3.49 -5.05 -23.84
C ARG A 180 2.92 -5.26 -22.44
N SER A 181 3.71 -5.01 -21.39
CA SER A 181 3.27 -5.02 -19.99
C SER A 181 2.21 -3.94 -19.75
N ALA A 182 2.47 -2.70 -20.18
CA ALA A 182 1.52 -1.59 -20.07
C ALA A 182 0.18 -1.88 -20.77
N GLU A 183 0.23 -2.42 -22.00
CA GLU A 183 -0.97 -2.80 -22.76
C GLU A 183 -1.74 -3.96 -22.10
N ALA A 184 -1.03 -4.90 -21.46
CA ALA A 184 -1.67 -5.98 -20.72
C ALA A 184 -2.33 -5.48 -19.43
N THR A 185 -1.67 -4.57 -18.70
CA THR A 185 -2.24 -3.88 -17.56
C THR A 185 -3.48 -3.07 -17.97
N ALA A 186 -3.43 -2.35 -19.09
CA ALA A 186 -4.60 -1.64 -19.62
C ALA A 186 -5.78 -2.60 -19.91
N ARG A 187 -5.52 -3.71 -20.62
CA ARG A 187 -6.54 -4.74 -20.86
C ARG A 187 -7.09 -5.36 -19.57
N LEU A 188 -6.25 -5.53 -18.55
CA LEU A 188 -6.67 -6.01 -17.24
C LEU A 188 -7.64 -5.03 -16.57
N LEU A 189 -7.33 -3.73 -16.60
CA LEU A 189 -8.23 -2.70 -16.06
C LEU A 189 -9.59 -2.75 -16.79
N GLU A 190 -9.58 -2.78 -18.12
CA GLU A 190 -10.80 -2.86 -18.94
C GLU A 190 -11.60 -4.14 -18.68
N LYS A 191 -10.93 -5.30 -18.59
CA LYS A 191 -11.54 -6.61 -18.29
C LYS A 191 -12.38 -6.55 -17.01
N HIS A 192 -11.88 -5.84 -16.00
CA HIS A 192 -12.49 -5.74 -14.68
C HIS A 192 -13.40 -4.52 -14.49
N GLY A 193 -13.80 -3.87 -15.60
CA GLY A 193 -14.79 -2.80 -15.59
C GLY A 193 -14.28 -1.44 -15.11
N ILE A 194 -12.96 -1.25 -15.04
CA ILE A 194 -12.35 0.07 -14.84
C ILE A 194 -12.44 0.82 -16.18
N GLY A 195 -12.95 2.06 -16.13
CA GLY A 195 -13.23 2.87 -17.30
C GLY A 195 -12.08 3.81 -17.68
N ASN A 196 -12.29 4.59 -18.75
CA ASN A 196 -11.38 5.62 -19.24
C ASN A 196 -9.92 5.14 -19.45
N VAL A 197 -9.74 3.85 -19.72
CA VAL A 197 -8.41 3.24 -19.78
C VAL A 197 -7.63 3.74 -20.98
N ARG A 198 -6.38 4.16 -20.76
CA ARG A 198 -5.45 4.54 -21.83
C ARG A 198 -4.00 4.48 -21.35
N LEU A 199 -3.08 4.33 -22.30
CA LEU A 199 -1.68 4.59 -22.05
C LEU A 199 -1.45 6.11 -21.97
N LEU A 200 -0.71 6.55 -20.96
CA LEU A 200 -0.14 7.88 -20.86
C LEU A 200 1.29 7.83 -21.39
N GLU A 201 1.68 8.82 -22.17
CA GLU A 201 2.98 8.85 -22.85
C GLU A 201 3.59 10.25 -22.74
N VAL A 202 4.89 10.29 -22.44
CA VAL A 202 5.70 11.51 -22.52
C VAL A 202 7.00 11.19 -23.28
N ASP A 203 7.70 12.23 -23.74
CA ASP A 203 8.89 12.05 -24.57
C ASP A 203 9.99 11.27 -23.86
N ASN A 204 10.53 10.24 -24.52
CA ASN A 204 11.62 9.38 -24.02
C ASN A 204 11.32 8.61 -22.72
N ALA A 205 10.04 8.33 -22.45
CA ALA A 205 9.62 7.52 -21.31
C ALA A 205 8.96 6.20 -21.74
N HIS A 206 8.99 5.20 -20.84
CA HIS A 206 8.09 4.05 -20.95
C HIS A 206 6.64 4.49 -20.69
N PRO A 207 5.64 3.87 -21.34
CA PRO A 207 4.24 4.24 -21.15
C PRO A 207 3.79 3.92 -19.72
N SER A 208 2.98 4.79 -19.14
CA SER A 208 2.22 4.50 -17.92
C SER A 208 0.77 4.17 -18.27
N VAL A 209 0.02 3.52 -17.38
CA VAL A 209 -1.39 3.15 -17.62
C VAL A 209 -2.28 4.00 -16.73
N PHE A 210 -3.30 4.60 -17.34
CA PHE A 210 -4.37 5.32 -16.64
C PHE A 210 -5.69 4.54 -16.74
N GLY A 211 -6.49 4.61 -15.68
CA GLY A 211 -7.90 4.20 -15.68
C GLY A 211 -8.65 4.90 -14.54
N SER A 212 -9.98 4.98 -14.62
CA SER A 212 -10.78 5.54 -13.53
C SER A 212 -12.15 4.88 -13.38
N ILE A 213 -12.72 5.01 -12.18
CA ILE A 213 -14.13 4.76 -11.89
C ILE A 213 -14.71 6.03 -11.29
N ASP A 214 -15.49 6.75 -12.10
CA ASP A 214 -16.11 8.02 -11.74
C ASP A 214 -17.55 7.76 -11.27
N VAL A 215 -17.76 7.63 -9.97
CA VAL A 215 -19.05 7.26 -9.37
C VAL A 215 -19.93 8.50 -9.17
N ASP A 216 -19.42 9.51 -8.48
CA ASP A 216 -20.09 10.78 -8.22
C ASP A 216 -19.05 11.86 -7.91
N PRO A 217 -19.05 13.01 -8.63
CA PRO A 217 -18.13 14.14 -8.36
C PRO A 217 -18.16 14.68 -6.91
N GLN A 218 -19.18 14.37 -6.11
CA GLN A 218 -19.26 14.76 -4.70
C GLN A 218 -18.56 13.77 -3.76
N LEU A 219 -18.18 12.59 -4.24
CA LEU A 219 -17.42 11.62 -3.46
C LEU A 219 -15.92 11.94 -3.52
N PRO A 220 -15.16 11.59 -2.46
CA PRO A 220 -13.71 11.74 -2.50
C PRO A 220 -13.11 10.87 -3.61
N THR A 221 -11.99 11.33 -4.16
CA THR A 221 -11.20 10.62 -5.17
C THR A 221 -9.95 10.04 -4.53
N LEU A 222 -9.72 8.74 -4.74
CA LEU A 222 -8.51 8.04 -4.32
C LEU A 222 -7.66 7.70 -5.55
N LEU A 223 -6.41 8.14 -5.53
CA LEU A 223 -5.42 7.72 -6.53
C LEU A 223 -4.74 6.45 -6.06
N ILE A 224 -4.73 5.42 -6.90
CA ILE A 224 -3.95 4.20 -6.73
C ILE A 224 -2.73 4.31 -7.64
N TYR A 225 -1.56 4.41 -7.01
CA TYR A 225 -0.26 4.30 -7.67
C TYR A 225 0.29 2.89 -7.50
N GLY A 226 0.89 2.37 -8.56
CA GLY A 226 1.75 1.19 -8.55
C GLY A 226 2.59 1.16 -9.83
N HIS A 227 3.28 0.06 -10.12
CA HIS A 227 4.03 -0.06 -11.37
C HIS A 227 3.90 -1.44 -12.04
N HIS A 228 4.10 -1.47 -13.35
CA HIS A 228 3.98 -2.67 -14.17
C HIS A 228 5.32 -3.13 -14.75
N ASP A 229 6.38 -2.32 -14.64
CA ASP A 229 7.74 -2.74 -14.94
C ASP A 229 8.34 -3.51 -13.77
N VAL A 230 9.40 -4.28 -14.04
CA VAL A 230 10.00 -5.19 -13.06
C VAL A 230 11.54 -5.18 -13.14
N GLN A 231 12.23 -5.52 -12.06
CA GLN A 231 13.69 -5.67 -12.04
C GLN A 231 14.20 -6.75 -13.03
N PRO A 232 15.46 -6.65 -13.51
CA PRO A 232 16.16 -7.75 -14.14
C PRO A 232 16.16 -9.03 -13.27
N VAL A 233 16.23 -10.19 -13.91
CA VAL A 233 16.07 -11.49 -13.22
C VAL A 233 17.32 -11.99 -12.48
N GLY A 234 18.45 -11.29 -12.55
CA GLY A 234 19.70 -11.76 -11.95
C GLY A 234 20.21 -13.07 -12.59
N LYS A 235 20.72 -13.99 -11.78
CA LYS A 235 21.32 -15.25 -12.26
C LYS A 235 20.28 -16.35 -12.43
N ILE A 236 20.03 -16.75 -13.68
CA ILE A 236 18.98 -17.71 -14.02
C ILE A 236 19.14 -19.08 -13.34
N ASP A 237 20.37 -19.53 -13.10
CA ASP A 237 20.69 -20.80 -12.45
C ASP A 237 20.40 -20.82 -10.94
N ARG A 238 20.13 -19.66 -10.34
CA ARG A 238 19.69 -19.53 -8.93
C ARG A 238 18.18 -19.53 -8.76
N TRP A 239 17.43 -19.48 -9.87
CA TRP A 239 15.97 -19.60 -9.83
C TRP A 239 15.57 -21.07 -9.79
N THR A 240 14.64 -21.39 -8.88
CA THR A 240 14.06 -22.73 -8.76
C THR A 240 13.04 -22.98 -9.87
N THR A 241 12.32 -21.94 -10.29
CA THR A 241 11.41 -21.93 -11.44
C THR A 241 11.73 -20.77 -12.35
N PRO A 242 11.52 -20.87 -13.68
CA PRO A 242 11.81 -19.77 -14.58
C PRO A 242 11.13 -18.46 -14.11
N PRO A 243 11.82 -17.31 -14.12
CA PRO A 243 11.35 -16.08 -13.48
C PRO A 243 9.98 -15.60 -13.97
N PHE A 244 9.66 -15.83 -15.25
CA PHE A 244 8.40 -15.42 -15.88
C PHE A 244 7.45 -16.59 -16.12
N GLU A 245 7.62 -17.69 -15.37
CA GLU A 245 6.68 -18.80 -15.30
C GLU A 245 6.20 -18.94 -13.84
N PRO A 246 5.15 -18.19 -13.46
CA PRO A 246 4.68 -18.17 -12.08
C PRO A 246 4.32 -19.57 -11.58
N ALA A 247 4.76 -19.91 -10.38
CA ALA A 247 4.56 -21.23 -9.80
C ALA A 247 4.27 -21.13 -8.31
N GLU A 248 3.17 -21.73 -7.87
CA GLU A 248 2.83 -21.81 -6.46
C GLU A 248 3.64 -22.91 -5.75
N ARG A 249 4.20 -22.58 -4.59
CA ARG A 249 4.77 -23.53 -3.62
C ARG A 249 4.50 -23.02 -2.21
N ASP A 250 4.07 -23.91 -1.32
CA ASP A 250 3.88 -23.63 0.10
C ASP A 250 3.08 -22.33 0.40
N GLY A 251 2.00 -22.11 -0.36
CA GLY A 251 1.13 -20.93 -0.20
C GLY A 251 1.72 -19.62 -0.77
N ARG A 252 2.83 -19.69 -1.51
CA ARG A 252 3.46 -18.54 -2.16
C ARG A 252 3.48 -18.69 -3.67
N LEU A 253 3.21 -17.61 -4.39
CA LEU A 253 3.36 -17.55 -5.84
C LEU A 253 4.76 -17.03 -6.17
N TYR A 254 5.62 -17.87 -6.71
CA TYR A 254 6.97 -17.51 -7.11
C TYR A 254 7.01 -17.01 -8.55
N GLY A 255 7.71 -15.90 -8.80
CA GLY A 255 7.89 -15.30 -10.11
C GLY A 255 8.33 -13.86 -9.99
N ARG A 256 9.05 -13.34 -10.99
CA ARG A 256 9.44 -11.94 -11.06
C ARG A 256 8.20 -11.05 -11.21
N GLY A 257 8.13 -10.03 -10.37
CA GLY A 257 7.03 -9.08 -10.28
C GLY A 257 5.76 -9.61 -9.63
N THR A 258 5.84 -10.76 -8.93
CA THR A 258 4.69 -11.29 -8.19
C THR A 258 4.40 -10.44 -6.96
N SER A 259 5.43 -9.99 -6.24
CA SER A 259 5.27 -9.08 -5.10
C SER A 259 5.49 -7.62 -5.48
N ASP A 260 6.37 -7.35 -6.46
CA ASP A 260 6.92 -6.03 -6.76
C ASP A 260 6.76 -5.69 -8.27
N ASP A 261 5.69 -5.01 -8.70
CA ASP A 261 4.50 -4.58 -7.93
C ASP A 261 3.20 -5.06 -8.61
N LYS A 262 3.25 -6.04 -9.52
CA LYS A 262 2.02 -6.51 -10.20
C LYS A 262 1.02 -7.10 -9.20
N GLY A 263 1.50 -7.65 -8.08
CA GLY A 263 0.68 -8.12 -6.97
C GLY A 263 -0.08 -6.98 -6.28
N GLY A 264 0.58 -5.86 -5.97
CA GLY A 264 -0.02 -4.68 -5.36
C GLY A 264 -1.03 -3.99 -6.28
N VAL A 265 -0.64 -3.79 -7.56
CA VAL A 265 -1.55 -3.29 -8.60
C VAL A 265 -2.82 -4.14 -8.68
N LEU A 266 -2.66 -5.46 -8.81
CA LEU A 266 -3.81 -6.35 -8.93
C LEU A 266 -4.66 -6.38 -7.65
N ALA A 267 -4.06 -6.20 -6.47
CA ALA A 267 -4.84 -6.18 -5.23
C ALA A 267 -5.90 -5.06 -5.25
N HIS A 268 -5.53 -3.88 -5.75
CA HIS A 268 -6.46 -2.76 -5.92
C HIS A 268 -7.42 -2.92 -7.09
N VAL A 269 -6.99 -3.54 -8.20
CA VAL A 269 -7.89 -3.88 -9.31
C VAL A 269 -8.99 -4.83 -8.84
N ALA A 270 -8.62 -5.89 -8.10
CA ALA A 270 -9.57 -6.85 -7.55
C ALA A 270 -10.53 -6.20 -6.54
N ALA A 271 -10.02 -5.31 -5.68
CA ALA A 271 -10.84 -4.56 -4.74
C ALA A 271 -11.87 -3.66 -5.46
N ALA A 272 -11.46 -2.93 -6.48
CA ALA A 272 -12.33 -2.07 -7.26
C ALA A 272 -13.38 -2.87 -8.05
N ALA A 273 -12.96 -3.95 -8.70
CA ALA A 273 -13.82 -4.85 -9.49
C ALA A 273 -14.95 -5.48 -8.65
N SER A 274 -14.66 -5.76 -7.38
CA SER A 274 -15.62 -6.37 -6.45
C SER A 274 -16.86 -5.50 -6.20
N TYR A 275 -16.74 -4.18 -6.37
CA TYR A 275 -17.86 -3.24 -6.30
C TYR A 275 -18.67 -3.12 -7.61
N ARG A 276 -18.26 -3.79 -8.70
CA ARG A 276 -18.92 -3.77 -10.03
C ARG A 276 -19.20 -2.36 -10.55
N GLY A 277 -18.18 -1.49 -10.51
CA GLY A 277 -18.25 -0.12 -11.01
C GLY A 277 -18.94 0.88 -10.09
N ALA A 278 -19.32 0.48 -8.86
CA ALA A 278 -19.90 1.37 -7.87
C ALA A 278 -19.14 1.35 -6.52
N PRO A 279 -17.80 1.56 -6.50
CA PRO A 279 -17.08 1.74 -5.25
C PRO A 279 -17.60 2.95 -4.45
N PRO A 280 -17.38 2.98 -3.13
CA PRO A 280 -17.89 4.05 -2.27
C PRO A 280 -17.17 5.41 -2.43
N CYS A 281 -16.12 5.47 -3.24
CA CYS A 281 -15.35 6.65 -3.62
C CYS A 281 -15.05 6.62 -5.13
N ASN A 282 -14.62 7.75 -5.70
CA ASN A 282 -14.05 7.74 -7.05
C ASN A 282 -12.64 7.13 -6.98
N LEU A 283 -12.28 6.34 -7.98
CA LEU A 283 -10.97 5.69 -8.06
C LEU A 283 -10.24 6.13 -9.32
N THR A 284 -8.97 6.52 -9.18
CA THR A 284 -8.06 6.77 -10.29
C THR A 284 -6.89 5.82 -10.18
N PHE A 285 -6.49 5.20 -11.29
CA PHE A 285 -5.32 4.32 -11.37
C PHE A 285 -4.24 5.01 -12.20
N PHE A 286 -3.02 5.05 -11.68
CA PHE A 286 -1.83 5.45 -12.40
C PHE A 286 -0.74 4.42 -12.16
N ILE A 287 -0.55 3.54 -13.15
CA ILE A 287 0.38 2.43 -13.06
C ILE A 287 1.60 2.75 -13.92
N GLU A 288 2.73 3.05 -13.29
CA GLU A 288 3.96 3.50 -13.94
C GLU A 288 4.70 2.32 -14.62
N GLY A 289 5.59 2.64 -15.57
CA GLY A 289 6.46 1.67 -16.25
C GLY A 289 7.96 1.95 -16.11
N GLU A 290 8.36 2.79 -15.15
CA GLU A 290 9.75 3.24 -14.95
C GLU A 290 10.23 3.19 -13.49
N GLU A 291 9.48 2.58 -12.56
CA GLU A 291 9.83 2.58 -11.15
C GLU A 291 11.22 1.97 -10.95
N GLU A 292 11.48 0.84 -11.60
CA GLU A 292 12.63 -0.02 -11.33
C GLU A 292 13.95 0.55 -11.89
N ILE A 293 13.84 1.63 -12.68
CA ILE A 293 14.95 2.48 -13.15
C ILE A 293 15.02 3.83 -12.43
N GLY A 294 14.18 4.04 -11.42
CA GLY A 294 14.14 5.18 -10.52
C GLY A 294 13.19 6.30 -10.92
N SER A 295 12.16 6.02 -11.72
CA SER A 295 11.12 6.97 -12.16
C SER A 295 11.66 8.27 -12.75
N PRO A 296 12.62 8.24 -13.70
CA PRO A 296 13.29 9.45 -14.19
C PRO A 296 12.33 10.45 -14.84
N ASN A 297 11.22 10.00 -15.45
CA ASN A 297 10.27 10.86 -16.15
C ASN A 297 8.96 11.08 -15.40
N LEU A 298 8.82 10.59 -14.16
CA LEU A 298 7.58 10.78 -13.40
C LEU A 298 7.21 12.25 -13.22
N GLY A 299 8.20 13.13 -13.00
CA GLY A 299 7.96 14.58 -12.94
C GLY A 299 7.25 15.10 -14.20
N GLN A 300 7.66 14.64 -15.38
CA GLN A 300 7.05 15.02 -16.65
C GLN A 300 5.62 14.47 -16.80
N PHE A 301 5.36 13.25 -16.31
CA PHE A 301 4.01 12.70 -16.25
C PHE A 301 3.10 13.53 -15.33
N LEU A 302 3.56 13.89 -14.14
CA LEU A 302 2.80 14.71 -13.21
C LEU A 302 2.60 16.15 -13.71
N GLU A 303 3.55 16.72 -14.44
CA GLU A 303 3.37 18.00 -15.13
C GLU A 303 2.34 17.93 -16.25
N SER A 304 2.34 16.84 -17.04
CA SER A 304 1.48 16.68 -18.21
C SER A 304 0.05 16.22 -17.87
N TYR A 305 -0.07 15.39 -16.83
CA TYR A 305 -1.31 14.71 -16.45
C TYR A 305 -1.72 14.97 -14.99
N GLY A 306 -1.05 15.85 -14.25
CA GLY A 306 -1.33 16.08 -12.83
C GLY A 306 -2.77 16.48 -12.51
N GLU A 307 -3.43 17.24 -13.39
CA GLU A 307 -4.86 17.57 -13.21
C GLU A 307 -5.76 16.33 -13.32
N LEU A 308 -5.39 15.35 -14.16
CA LEU A 308 -6.08 14.07 -14.29
C LEU A 308 -5.83 13.17 -13.07
N LEU A 309 -4.69 13.33 -12.41
CA LEU A 309 -4.22 12.49 -11.31
C LEU A 309 -4.50 13.11 -9.93
N ARG A 310 -5.14 14.28 -9.85
CA ARG A 310 -5.48 14.93 -8.58
C ARG A 310 -6.45 14.05 -7.78
N ALA A 311 -6.17 13.89 -6.50
CA ALA A 311 -6.96 13.07 -5.58
C ALA A 311 -6.93 13.64 -4.14
N ASP A 312 -7.90 13.22 -3.33
CA ASP A 312 -8.01 13.58 -1.92
C ASP A 312 -7.08 12.75 -1.02
N ALA A 313 -6.67 11.57 -1.50
CA ALA A 313 -5.63 10.74 -0.93
C ALA A 313 -4.95 9.89 -2.04
N VAL A 314 -3.72 9.44 -1.79
CA VAL A 314 -2.99 8.54 -2.68
C VAL A 314 -2.63 7.27 -1.93
N VAL A 315 -2.90 6.11 -2.51
CA VAL A 315 -2.31 4.83 -2.09
C VAL A 315 -1.13 4.53 -3.01
N LEU A 316 0.02 4.21 -2.42
CA LEU A 316 1.18 3.71 -3.15
C LEU A 316 1.31 2.23 -2.80
N ALA A 317 0.96 1.37 -3.74
CA ALA A 317 0.73 -0.08 -3.57
C ALA A 317 2.00 -0.92 -3.38
N ASP A 318 3.14 -0.28 -3.13
CA ASP A 318 4.48 -0.79 -3.37
C ASP A 318 5.36 -0.64 -2.10
N THR A 319 4.88 -1.19 -0.97
CA THR A 319 5.69 -1.25 0.26
C THR A 319 5.44 -2.53 1.05
N PRO A 320 6.40 -2.97 1.88
CA PRO A 320 6.27 -4.20 2.62
C PRO A 320 5.34 -4.12 3.83
N ASN A 321 4.73 -5.27 4.13
CA ASN A 321 4.19 -5.62 5.43
C ASN A 321 5.31 -5.72 6.48
N ALA A 322 4.92 -5.64 7.76
CA ALA A 322 5.86 -5.72 8.86
C ALA A 322 6.50 -7.12 9.01
N ASP A 323 5.67 -8.14 8.80
CA ASP A 323 6.03 -9.55 8.69
C ASP A 323 4.93 -10.27 7.89
N THR A 324 5.13 -11.53 7.51
CA THR A 324 4.07 -12.33 6.88
C THR A 324 2.82 -12.37 7.78
N GLY A 325 1.67 -11.95 7.26
CA GLY A 325 0.39 -11.87 7.95
C GLY A 325 0.24 -10.69 8.93
N ILE A 326 1.19 -9.75 8.96
CA ILE A 326 1.12 -8.54 9.82
C ILE A 326 1.21 -7.28 8.94
N PRO A 327 0.09 -6.59 8.70
CA PRO A 327 0.08 -5.47 7.77
C PRO A 327 0.86 -4.28 8.32
N ALA A 328 1.28 -3.40 7.41
CA ALA A 328 1.96 -2.18 7.81
C ALA A 328 1.58 -0.96 6.98
N LEU A 329 1.78 0.21 7.59
CA LEU A 329 1.83 1.50 6.91
C LEU A 329 3.24 2.06 6.99
N THR A 330 3.82 2.37 5.83
CA THR A 330 5.16 2.95 5.76
C THR A 330 5.11 4.46 5.97
N GLN A 331 5.68 4.94 7.08
CA GLN A 331 5.70 6.36 7.45
C GLN A 331 7.03 7.06 7.16
N SER A 332 8.07 6.31 6.77
CA SER A 332 9.38 6.88 6.47
C SER A 332 10.19 6.02 5.51
N LEU A 333 10.94 6.69 4.63
CA LEU A 333 11.89 6.09 3.69
C LEU A 333 13.25 6.73 3.90
N ARG A 334 14.31 5.93 3.94
CA ARG A 334 15.67 6.48 3.95
C ARG A 334 15.97 7.14 2.62
N GLY A 335 16.78 8.19 2.64
CA GLY A 335 17.35 8.75 1.43
C GLY A 335 18.57 7.95 0.99
N LEU A 336 19.17 8.39 -0.11
CA LEU A 336 20.34 7.76 -0.71
C LEU A 336 21.33 8.82 -1.16
N CYS A 337 22.62 8.60 -0.93
CA CYS A 337 23.70 9.31 -1.57
C CYS A 337 24.70 8.28 -2.10
N ILE A 338 25.06 8.37 -3.37
CA ILE A 338 26.06 7.49 -3.98
C ILE A 338 27.32 8.31 -4.24
N VAL A 339 28.46 7.81 -3.76
CA VAL A 339 29.79 8.40 -3.97
C VAL A 339 30.70 7.41 -4.69
N ASP A 340 31.28 7.84 -5.81
CA ASP A 340 32.36 7.10 -6.47
C ASP A 340 33.71 7.63 -5.99
N ILE A 341 34.63 6.72 -5.66
CA ILE A 341 36.01 7.00 -5.24
C ILE A 341 36.94 6.35 -6.26
N GLU A 342 37.99 7.06 -6.68
CA GLU A 342 39.09 6.52 -7.48
C GLU A 342 40.43 6.82 -6.82
N VAL A 343 41.30 5.81 -6.81
CA VAL A 343 42.69 5.89 -6.37
C VAL A 343 43.58 5.55 -7.55
N ARG A 344 44.53 6.42 -7.89
CA ARG A 344 45.53 6.20 -8.94
C ARG A 344 46.93 6.30 -8.35
N THR A 345 47.77 5.32 -8.61
CA THR A 345 49.15 5.26 -8.08
C THR A 345 50.20 5.12 -9.17
N LEU A 346 49.85 4.57 -10.33
CA LEU A 346 50.79 4.33 -11.44
C LEU A 346 50.17 4.75 -12.78
N GLU A 347 51.01 5.01 -13.78
CA GLU A 347 50.56 5.27 -15.17
C GLU A 347 50.05 4.00 -15.87
N ARG A 348 50.61 2.85 -15.48
CA ARG A 348 50.30 1.54 -16.06
C ARG A 348 50.52 0.45 -15.02
N PRO A 349 49.87 -0.71 -15.17
CA PRO A 349 50.08 -1.83 -14.27
C PRO A 349 51.55 -2.27 -14.23
N LEU A 350 52.04 -2.66 -13.04
CA LEU A 350 53.45 -2.96 -12.79
C LEU A 350 53.62 -4.36 -12.22
N HIS A 351 54.61 -5.14 -12.68
CA HIS A 351 54.88 -6.47 -12.13
C HIS A 351 55.10 -6.41 -10.61
N SER A 352 54.27 -7.09 -9.81
CA SER A 352 54.25 -6.96 -8.35
C SER A 352 55.54 -7.45 -7.70
N GLY A 353 56.21 -8.46 -8.26
CA GLY A 353 57.53 -8.87 -7.77
C GLY A 353 58.67 -7.89 -8.06
N ARG A 354 58.49 -6.96 -9.03
CA ARG A 354 59.51 -5.94 -9.37
C ARG A 354 59.26 -4.63 -8.63
N GLY A 355 58.00 -4.23 -8.51
CA GLY A 355 57.59 -2.98 -7.88
C GLY A 355 57.10 -3.12 -6.44
N GLY A 356 56.74 -4.33 -5.99
CA GLY A 356 56.18 -4.59 -4.67
C GLY A 356 57.14 -4.17 -3.56
N GLY A 357 56.63 -3.40 -2.61
CA GLY A 357 57.40 -2.79 -1.52
C GLY A 357 57.97 -1.40 -1.83
N ALA A 358 58.06 -1.00 -3.11
CA ALA A 358 58.51 0.33 -3.51
C ALA A 358 57.39 1.18 -4.14
N ALA A 359 56.54 0.57 -4.98
CA ALA A 359 55.42 1.22 -5.62
C ALA A 359 54.14 1.13 -4.74
N PRO A 360 53.35 2.21 -4.64
CA PRO A 360 52.10 2.20 -3.90
C PRO A 360 51.02 1.37 -4.61
N ASP A 361 50.33 0.52 -3.85
CA ASP A 361 49.26 -0.33 -4.32
C ASP A 361 47.91 0.41 -4.25
N ALA A 362 47.32 0.69 -5.42
CA ALA A 362 46.05 1.42 -5.52
C ALA A 362 44.89 0.68 -4.82
N ILE A 363 44.84 -0.66 -4.91
CA ILE A 363 43.77 -1.47 -4.31
C ILE A 363 43.91 -1.45 -2.79
N ALA A 364 45.11 -1.67 -2.27
CA ALA A 364 45.34 -1.65 -0.82
C ALA A 364 45.03 -0.27 -0.20
N ILE A 365 45.41 0.81 -0.89
CA ILE A 365 45.12 2.19 -0.47
C ILE A 365 43.61 2.45 -0.50
N LEU A 366 42.90 2.02 -1.55
CA LEU A 366 41.44 2.16 -1.63
C LEU A 366 40.74 1.40 -0.50
N CYS A 367 41.15 0.16 -0.20
CA CYS A 367 40.63 -0.61 0.93
C CYS A 367 40.79 0.14 2.26
N LYS A 368 41.96 0.76 2.48
CA LYS A 368 42.20 1.57 3.68
C LYS A 368 41.30 2.80 3.74
N LEU A 369 41.16 3.55 2.64
CA LEU A 369 40.29 4.72 2.59
C LEU A 369 38.83 4.36 2.91
N ILE A 370 38.33 3.27 2.34
CA ILE A 370 36.98 2.77 2.63
C ILE A 370 36.83 2.41 4.11
N ALA A 371 37.79 1.67 4.67
CA ALA A 371 37.79 1.31 6.09
C ALA A 371 37.81 2.56 7.01
N ASP A 372 38.49 3.62 6.61
CA ASP A 372 38.56 4.87 7.38
C ASP A 372 37.27 5.70 7.31
N VAL A 373 36.49 5.63 6.21
CA VAL A 373 35.25 6.41 6.04
C VAL A 373 33.99 5.70 6.52
N ILE A 374 33.96 4.36 6.56
CA ILE A 374 32.78 3.62 7.06
C ILE A 374 32.37 4.05 8.47
N PRO A 375 33.29 4.16 9.46
CA PRO A 375 32.96 4.57 10.82
C PRO A 375 32.49 6.02 10.97
N SER A 376 32.60 6.85 9.91
CA SER A 376 32.02 8.21 9.94
C SER A 376 30.50 8.19 9.77
N VAL A 377 29.94 7.15 9.15
CA VAL A 377 28.53 7.12 8.72
C VAL A 377 27.72 6.13 9.54
N ALA A 378 28.26 4.92 9.75
CA ALA A 378 27.57 3.88 10.50
C ALA A 378 28.09 3.80 11.95
N ARG A 379 27.15 3.72 12.91
CA ARG A 379 27.46 3.38 14.30
C ARG A 379 27.82 1.91 14.41
N ASP A 380 28.78 1.57 15.26
CA ASP A 380 29.00 0.18 15.64
C ASP A 380 27.86 -0.33 16.57
N PRO A 381 27.68 -1.66 16.73
CA PRO A 381 26.70 -2.24 17.66
C PRO A 381 26.88 -1.81 19.12
N GLY A 382 28.04 -1.26 19.49
CA GLY A 382 28.34 -0.71 20.81
C GLY A 382 28.02 0.78 20.96
N GLY A 383 27.43 1.42 19.94
CA GLY A 383 27.07 2.83 19.92
C GLY A 383 28.25 3.80 19.78
N ARG A 384 29.46 3.32 19.43
CA ARG A 384 30.64 4.15 19.18
C ARG A 384 30.81 4.40 17.68
N GLY A 385 31.17 5.65 17.34
CA GLY A 385 31.37 6.11 15.96
C GLY A 385 30.14 6.74 15.31
N ALA A 386 30.39 7.46 14.22
CA ALA A 386 29.50 8.17 13.30
C ALA A 386 28.86 9.51 13.72
N MET A 387 28.60 10.33 12.67
CA MET A 387 28.12 11.72 12.69
C MET A 387 27.10 11.98 13.79
N ASN A 388 27.17 13.15 14.42
CA ASN A 388 26.17 13.66 15.35
C ASN A 388 24.84 13.91 14.62
N VAL A 389 24.16 12.85 14.16
CA VAL A 389 22.75 12.91 13.82
C VAL A 389 22.02 12.86 15.16
N PRO A 390 21.33 13.94 15.56
CA PRO A 390 20.50 13.92 16.75
C PRO A 390 19.55 12.73 16.62
N ARG A 391 19.39 11.94 17.68
CA ARG A 391 18.25 11.02 17.73
C ARG A 391 17.01 11.88 17.52
N GLY A 392 16.37 11.77 16.35
CA GLY A 392 14.99 12.20 16.22
C GLY A 392 14.20 11.54 17.36
N PRO A 393 13.09 12.14 17.83
CA PRO A 393 12.34 11.57 18.94
C PRO A 393 12.12 10.09 18.66
N ALA A 394 12.71 9.25 19.51
CA ALA A 394 12.54 7.81 19.45
C ALA A 394 11.05 7.57 19.75
N ARG A 395 10.22 7.50 18.71
CA ARG A 395 8.96 6.77 18.86
C ARG A 395 9.40 5.32 19.09
N PRO A 396 9.01 4.67 20.19
CA PRO A 396 9.30 3.25 20.37
C PRO A 396 8.89 2.53 19.08
N GLY A 397 9.86 1.92 18.41
CA GLY A 397 9.66 1.35 17.09
C GLY A 397 8.96 -0.02 17.16
N PRO A 398 8.33 -0.46 16.06
CA PRO A 398 7.58 -1.74 15.89
C PRO A 398 8.24 -3.03 16.39
N SER A 399 9.55 -3.04 16.62
CA SER A 399 10.34 -4.24 16.94
C SER A 399 9.92 -4.93 18.24
N LEU A 400 9.57 -4.16 19.28
CA LEU A 400 9.09 -4.71 20.54
C LEU A 400 7.67 -5.29 20.41
N THR A 401 6.84 -4.76 19.51
CA THR A 401 5.47 -5.23 19.25
C THR A 401 5.45 -6.51 18.41
N LEU A 402 6.40 -6.67 17.49
CA LEU A 402 6.48 -7.80 16.55
C LEU A 402 7.23 -9.04 17.07
N GLY A 403 7.82 -8.98 18.26
CA GLY A 403 8.66 -10.08 18.76
C GLY A 403 9.90 -10.33 17.89
N MET A 404 10.39 -9.30 17.19
CA MET A 404 11.56 -9.39 16.32
C MET A 404 12.82 -9.70 17.16
N THR A 405 13.39 -10.90 16.99
CA THR A 405 14.65 -11.28 17.63
C THR A 405 15.85 -11.16 16.68
N ASN A 406 17.06 -11.13 17.23
CA ASN A 406 18.28 -11.15 16.43
C ASN A 406 18.37 -12.42 15.56
N GLU A 407 17.88 -13.56 16.06
CA GLU A 407 17.84 -14.82 15.31
C GLU A 407 16.85 -14.76 14.14
N LYS A 408 15.69 -14.10 14.31
CA LYS A 408 14.76 -13.86 13.20
C LYS A 408 15.37 -12.90 12.18
N LEU A 409 15.90 -11.77 12.62
CA LEU A 409 16.55 -10.81 11.71
C LEU A 409 17.71 -11.45 10.93
N HIS A 410 18.53 -12.27 11.58
CA HIS A 410 19.61 -13.03 10.94
C HIS A 410 19.10 -13.93 9.81
N ARG A 411 17.99 -14.65 10.06
CA ARG A 411 17.36 -15.51 9.04
C ARG A 411 16.73 -14.68 7.92
N ASP A 412 15.97 -13.65 8.25
CA ASP A 412 15.24 -12.80 7.28
C ASP A 412 16.23 -12.08 6.33
N LEU A 413 17.41 -11.68 6.82
CA LEU A 413 18.47 -11.08 6.00
C LEU A 413 19.34 -12.12 5.25
N GLY A 414 19.12 -13.42 5.48
CA GLY A 414 19.89 -14.49 4.84
C GLY A 414 21.36 -14.57 5.28
N LEU A 415 21.69 -14.24 6.53
CA LEU A 415 23.06 -14.38 7.05
C LEU A 415 23.46 -15.87 7.13
N LEU A 416 24.74 -16.15 6.88
CA LEU A 416 25.32 -17.49 6.99
C LEU A 416 25.54 -17.90 8.45
N ASP A 417 25.50 -19.20 8.74
CA ASP A 417 25.80 -19.75 10.07
C ASP A 417 27.17 -19.26 10.58
N GLY A 418 27.17 -18.67 11.79
CA GLY A 418 28.36 -18.12 12.43
C GLY A 418 28.68 -16.66 12.07
N VAL A 419 27.92 -16.02 11.19
CA VAL A 419 28.05 -14.59 10.88
C VAL A 419 27.18 -13.76 11.82
N ALA A 420 27.79 -12.87 12.60
CA ALA A 420 27.05 -12.02 13.52
C ALA A 420 26.38 -10.84 12.79
N LEU A 421 25.20 -10.43 13.29
CA LEU A 421 24.58 -9.17 12.89
C LEU A 421 25.48 -7.97 13.24
N THR A 422 25.52 -7.00 12.34
CA THR A 422 26.26 -5.74 12.52
C THR A 422 25.37 -4.58 12.98
N GLY A 423 24.09 -4.83 13.24
CA GLY A 423 23.11 -3.85 13.69
C GLY A 423 21.74 -4.47 14.01
N THR A 424 20.76 -3.64 14.28
CA THR A 424 19.38 -4.03 14.63
C THR A 424 18.37 -3.71 13.52
N ARG A 425 17.15 -4.25 13.61
CA ARG A 425 16.06 -3.96 12.67
C ARG A 425 15.71 -2.48 12.64
N GLU A 426 15.75 -1.79 13.77
CA GLU A 426 15.42 -0.36 13.82
C GLU A 426 16.48 0.51 13.17
N GLN A 427 17.74 0.07 13.16
CA GLN A 427 18.79 0.79 12.45
C GLN A 427 18.59 0.72 10.94
N THR A 428 17.89 -0.31 10.41
CA THR A 428 17.68 -0.45 8.97
C THR A 428 16.78 0.64 8.38
N TRP A 429 16.00 1.37 9.19
CA TRP A 429 15.14 2.45 8.71
C TRP A 429 15.35 3.81 9.39
N ASN A 430 15.99 3.85 10.58
CA ASN A 430 16.12 5.07 11.39
C ASN A 430 17.57 5.57 11.51
N GLU A 431 18.56 4.77 11.10
CA GLU A 431 19.95 5.17 11.15
C GLU A 431 20.60 5.19 9.75
N PRO A 432 21.57 6.09 9.53
CA PRO A 432 22.38 6.05 8.32
C PRO A 432 23.16 4.73 8.24
N ALA A 433 23.39 4.27 7.02
CA ALA A 433 24.22 3.11 6.76
C ALA A 433 25.08 3.37 5.52
N ILE A 434 26.22 2.69 5.42
CA ILE A 434 27.10 2.77 4.28
C ILE A 434 27.47 1.36 3.81
N ALA A 435 27.37 1.13 2.51
CA ALA A 435 27.71 -0.13 1.88
C ALA A 435 28.61 0.11 0.66
N VAL A 436 29.59 -0.78 0.45
CA VAL A 436 30.35 -0.84 -0.81
C VAL A 436 29.53 -1.67 -1.78
N ILE A 437 29.00 -1.04 -2.84
CA ILE A 437 28.11 -1.69 -3.81
C ILE A 437 28.78 -1.90 -5.18
N GLY A 438 30.01 -1.42 -5.33
CA GLY A 438 30.83 -1.65 -6.52
C GLY A 438 32.32 -1.52 -6.18
N PHE A 439 33.15 -2.36 -6.78
CA PHE A 439 34.59 -2.37 -6.54
C PHE A 439 35.33 -2.85 -7.79
N ASP A 440 36.10 -1.96 -8.42
CA ASP A 440 36.89 -2.26 -9.60
C ASP A 440 38.25 -2.82 -9.17
N ALA A 441 38.34 -4.14 -9.06
CA ALA A 441 39.57 -4.90 -8.88
C ALA A 441 39.57 -6.16 -9.76
N PRO A 442 40.75 -6.67 -10.15
CA PRO A 442 40.82 -7.94 -10.88
C PRO A 442 40.16 -9.06 -10.08
N PRO A 443 39.27 -9.87 -10.69
CA PRO A 443 38.78 -11.11 -10.09
C PRO A 443 39.95 -12.00 -9.65
N VAL A 444 39.79 -12.77 -8.58
CA VAL A 444 40.87 -13.60 -8.01
C VAL A 444 41.43 -14.56 -9.06
N GLU A 445 40.57 -15.19 -9.85
CA GLU A 445 40.94 -16.14 -10.92
C GLU A 445 41.63 -15.47 -12.11
N GLN A 446 41.44 -14.15 -12.26
CA GLN A 446 42.04 -13.32 -13.31
C GLN A 446 43.20 -12.46 -12.75
N SER A 447 43.60 -12.69 -11.51
CA SER A 447 44.70 -11.96 -10.87
C SER A 447 46.04 -12.53 -11.29
N PHE A 448 47.01 -11.64 -11.53
CA PHE A 448 48.39 -11.98 -11.87
C PHE A 448 49.33 -11.20 -10.95
N ASN A 449 50.63 -11.50 -11.02
CA ASN A 449 51.67 -10.79 -10.27
C ASN A 449 51.85 -9.34 -10.77
N GLN A 450 50.88 -8.48 -10.45
CA GLN A 450 50.74 -7.14 -10.98
C GLN A 450 50.10 -6.20 -9.94
N LEU A 451 50.67 -5.01 -9.77
CA LEU A 451 50.05 -3.89 -9.09
C LEU A 451 49.16 -3.14 -10.09
N ALA A 452 47.91 -2.88 -9.70
CA ALA A 452 46.99 -2.10 -10.50
C ALA A 452 47.44 -0.63 -10.56
N ALA A 453 47.22 0.00 -11.72
CA ALA A 453 47.50 1.43 -11.91
C ALA A 453 46.52 2.32 -11.13
N SER A 454 45.28 1.85 -11.04
CA SER A 454 44.19 2.49 -10.33
C SER A 454 43.21 1.46 -9.78
N ALA A 455 42.37 1.90 -8.86
CA ALA A 455 41.24 1.16 -8.31
C ALA A 455 40.07 2.11 -8.05
N ARG A 456 38.83 1.64 -8.17
CA ARG A 456 37.64 2.43 -7.88
C ARG A 456 36.67 1.68 -6.99
N ALA A 457 35.87 2.42 -6.23
CA ALA A 457 34.74 1.87 -5.49
C ALA A 457 33.53 2.79 -5.56
N ARG A 458 32.35 2.19 -5.45
CA ARG A 458 31.07 2.89 -5.31
C ARG A 458 30.52 2.66 -3.91
N LEU A 459 30.37 3.74 -3.16
CA LEU A 459 29.77 3.74 -1.83
C LEU A 459 28.30 4.17 -1.93
N SER A 460 27.41 3.36 -1.39
CA SER A 460 25.99 3.66 -1.21
C SER A 460 25.74 4.05 0.24
N ILE A 461 25.36 5.30 0.47
CA ILE A 461 25.06 5.85 1.78
C ILE A 461 23.55 6.02 1.92
N ARG A 462 22.95 5.28 2.84
CA ARG A 462 21.56 5.49 3.26
C ARG A 462 21.51 6.64 4.24
N THR A 463 20.61 7.59 4.01
CA THR A 463 20.53 8.85 4.75
C THR A 463 19.21 8.94 5.50
N VAL A 464 19.17 9.75 6.56
CA VAL A 464 18.00 9.90 7.43
C VAL A 464 17.75 11.37 7.78
N PRO A 465 16.51 11.76 8.12
CA PRO A 465 16.18 13.10 8.55
C PRO A 465 16.94 13.55 9.82
N PRO A 466 17.08 14.87 10.03
CA PRO A 466 16.62 15.96 9.16
C PRO A 466 17.68 16.40 8.12
N ARG A 467 18.80 15.67 8.01
CA ARG A 467 19.97 16.09 7.23
C ARG A 467 19.74 15.83 5.74
N ASP A 468 20.10 16.78 4.89
CA ASP A 468 20.07 16.62 3.43
C ASP A 468 20.93 15.42 2.98
N SER A 469 20.46 14.65 2.00
CA SER A 469 21.14 13.43 1.56
C SER A 469 22.52 13.70 0.95
N ALA A 470 22.69 14.77 0.16
CA ALA A 470 23.96 15.06 -0.50
C ALA A 470 25.05 15.42 0.53
N SER A 471 24.66 16.07 1.63
CA SER A 471 25.58 16.46 2.68
C SER A 471 26.31 15.28 3.37
N TYR A 472 25.79 14.04 3.28
CA TYR A 472 26.52 12.84 3.73
C TYR A 472 27.71 12.55 2.81
N GLY A 473 27.49 12.61 1.50
CA GLY A 473 28.55 12.44 0.50
C GLY A 473 29.59 13.55 0.56
N GLU A 474 29.17 14.80 0.78
CA GLU A 474 30.07 15.94 0.94
C GLU A 474 31.02 15.77 2.12
N GLU A 475 30.50 15.27 3.26
CA GLU A 475 31.32 15.00 4.45
C GLU A 475 32.32 13.87 4.21
N ILE A 476 31.91 12.79 3.53
CA ILE A 476 32.82 11.71 3.14
C ILE A 476 33.91 12.24 2.21
N ILE A 477 33.57 13.03 1.20
CA ILE A 477 34.54 13.63 0.28
C ILE A 477 35.49 14.57 1.03
N ALA A 478 34.99 15.38 1.96
CA ALA A 478 35.82 16.26 2.79
C ALA A 478 36.79 15.44 3.65
N LYS A 479 36.33 14.33 4.25
CA LYS A 479 37.17 13.42 5.03
C LYS A 479 38.24 12.77 4.17
N LEU A 480 37.90 12.26 2.99
CA LEU A 480 38.85 11.69 2.04
C LEU A 480 39.93 12.71 1.63
N LYS A 481 39.55 13.98 1.39
CA LYS A 481 40.49 15.07 1.09
C LYS A 481 41.39 15.42 2.28
N ALA A 482 40.93 15.24 3.51
CA ALA A 482 41.70 15.52 4.72
C ALA A 482 42.72 14.42 5.04
N ILE A 483 42.53 13.20 4.54
CA ILE A 483 43.50 12.11 4.72
C ILE A 483 44.73 12.41 3.85
N SER A 484 45.87 12.67 4.49
CA SER A 484 47.14 12.86 3.79
C SER A 484 47.57 11.57 3.09
N MET A 485 47.52 11.56 1.76
CA MET A 485 47.94 10.44 0.92
C MET A 485 49.05 10.87 -0.05
N PRO A 486 50.30 11.01 0.42
CA PRO A 486 51.42 11.44 -0.44
C PRO A 486 51.77 10.42 -1.54
N HIS A 487 51.20 9.21 -1.48
CA HIS A 487 51.52 8.10 -2.37
C HIS A 487 50.40 7.77 -3.37
N ALA A 488 49.33 8.55 -3.43
CA ALA A 488 48.22 8.31 -4.36
C ALA A 488 47.52 9.59 -4.78
N LEU A 489 46.98 9.59 -6.00
CA LEU A 489 46.00 10.57 -6.44
C LEU A 489 44.61 10.02 -6.12
N VAL A 490 43.88 10.73 -5.25
CA VAL A 490 42.54 10.35 -4.81
C VAL A 490 41.53 11.35 -5.36
N SER A 491 40.50 10.86 -6.04
CA SER A 491 39.34 11.63 -6.44
C SER A 491 38.07 10.98 -5.89
N ALA A 492 37.08 11.80 -5.58
CA ALA A 492 35.76 11.33 -5.15
C ALA A 492 34.67 12.31 -5.59
N GLN A 493 33.52 11.78 -5.97
CA GLN A 493 32.39 12.58 -6.46
C GLN A 493 31.05 11.95 -6.07
N ILE A 494 30.06 12.79 -5.79
CA ILE A 494 28.67 12.34 -5.64
C ILE A 494 28.12 12.08 -7.04
N VAL A 495 27.56 10.88 -7.25
CA VAL A 495 26.97 10.48 -8.55
C VAL A 495 25.45 10.43 -8.52
N LYS A 496 24.84 10.27 -7.34
CA LYS A 496 23.37 10.30 -7.15
C LYS A 496 23.06 10.79 -5.75
N SER A 497 22.00 11.57 -5.60
CA SER A 497 21.42 11.94 -4.32
C SER A 497 19.90 11.86 -4.41
N VAL A 498 19.27 11.20 -3.46
CA VAL A 498 17.82 11.06 -3.32
C VAL A 498 17.45 11.49 -1.89
N PRO A 499 16.53 12.45 -1.72
CA PRO A 499 16.04 12.84 -0.41
C PRO A 499 15.46 11.64 0.38
N TRP A 500 15.54 11.70 1.70
CA TRP A 500 14.69 10.85 2.55
C TRP A 500 13.25 11.37 2.49
N TRP A 501 12.30 10.53 2.89
CA TRP A 501 10.89 10.91 3.04
C TRP A 501 10.36 10.51 4.41
N ARG A 502 9.50 11.33 5.01
CA ARG A 502 8.84 11.01 6.27
C ARG A 502 7.54 11.79 6.38
N THR A 503 6.48 11.11 6.80
CA THR A 503 5.19 11.73 7.12
C THR A 503 4.85 11.57 8.60
N ASP A 504 4.01 12.46 9.13
CA ASP A 504 3.29 12.20 10.38
C ASP A 504 1.97 11.50 10.02
N ALA A 505 1.91 10.19 10.24
CA ALA A 505 0.77 9.35 9.87
C ALA A 505 -0.44 9.54 10.81
N THR A 506 -0.85 10.79 11.02
CA THR A 506 -1.97 11.19 11.90
C THR A 506 -3.12 11.78 11.06
N GLY A 507 -4.34 11.72 11.59
CA GLY A 507 -5.52 12.27 10.93
C GLY A 507 -6.42 11.21 10.28
N PRO A 508 -7.59 11.65 9.78
CA PRO A 508 -8.72 10.76 9.47
C PRO A 508 -8.42 9.75 8.35
N VAL A 509 -7.60 10.13 7.37
CA VAL A 509 -7.18 9.24 6.26
C VAL A 509 -6.27 8.11 6.76
N PHE A 510 -5.28 8.43 7.60
CA PHE A 510 -4.42 7.40 8.20
C PHE A 510 -5.17 6.53 9.22
N ASP A 511 -6.13 7.11 9.96
CA ASP A 511 -7.00 6.34 10.85
C ASP A 511 -7.90 5.35 10.08
N ALA A 512 -8.46 5.78 8.94
CA ALA A 512 -9.20 4.93 8.03
C ALA A 512 -8.33 3.78 7.49
N ALA A 513 -7.12 4.10 7.01
CA ALA A 513 -6.18 3.08 6.53
C ALA A 513 -5.80 2.08 7.62
N ARG A 514 -5.57 2.54 8.85
CA ARG A 514 -5.29 1.64 9.98
C ARG A 514 -6.44 0.67 10.23
N ARG A 515 -7.68 1.18 10.31
CA ARG A 515 -8.87 0.32 10.50
C ARG A 515 -9.01 -0.68 9.37
N ALA A 516 -8.85 -0.24 8.11
CA ALA A 516 -8.98 -1.08 6.94
C ALA A 516 -7.95 -2.24 6.92
N LEU A 517 -6.67 -1.93 7.16
CA LEU A 517 -5.61 -2.94 7.24
C LEU A 517 -5.83 -3.90 8.41
N THR A 518 -6.15 -3.38 9.60
CA THR A 518 -6.41 -4.24 10.78
C THR A 518 -7.58 -5.19 10.53
N ARG A 519 -8.66 -4.71 9.90
CA ARG A 519 -9.84 -5.53 9.58
C ARG A 519 -9.55 -6.54 8.47
N GLY A 520 -8.86 -6.13 7.41
CA GLY A 520 -8.56 -6.99 6.26
C GLY A 520 -7.65 -8.17 6.60
N TYR A 521 -6.63 -7.94 7.44
CA TYR A 521 -5.68 -8.97 7.89
C TYR A 521 -6.11 -9.67 9.19
N GLY A 522 -7.06 -9.12 9.94
CA GLY A 522 -7.44 -9.62 11.26
C GLY A 522 -6.32 -9.48 12.31
N ARG A 523 -5.35 -8.59 12.07
CA ARG A 523 -4.17 -8.34 12.90
C ARG A 523 -3.90 -6.84 12.95
N GLU A 524 -3.49 -6.33 14.12
CA GLU A 524 -3.15 -4.92 14.26
C GLU A 524 -2.07 -4.49 13.27
N VAL A 525 -2.30 -3.36 12.62
CA VAL A 525 -1.38 -2.73 11.69
C VAL A 525 -0.19 -2.10 12.40
N GLU A 526 1.00 -2.27 11.84
CA GLU A 526 2.23 -1.68 12.34
C GLU A 526 2.64 -0.44 11.55
N MET A 527 3.21 0.55 12.24
CA MET A 527 3.73 1.76 11.62
C MET A 527 5.23 1.62 11.38
N ILE A 528 5.63 1.35 10.14
CA ILE A 528 7.01 0.98 9.80
C ILE A 528 7.75 2.08 9.05
N GLY A 529 9.08 1.98 8.99
CA GLY A 529 9.87 2.64 7.95
C GLY A 529 10.31 1.64 6.88
N THR A 530 11.01 2.12 5.87
CA THR A 530 11.70 1.26 4.90
C THR A 530 13.14 1.72 4.74
N GLY A 531 14.05 0.74 4.69
CA GLY A 531 15.48 1.01 4.53
C GLY A 531 15.89 1.37 3.11
N GLY A 532 15.04 1.07 2.13
CA GLY A 532 15.12 1.49 0.74
C GLY A 532 14.76 2.97 0.54
N SER A 533 14.93 3.44 -0.69
CA SER A 533 14.58 4.80 -1.09
C SER A 533 13.64 4.68 -2.28
N ILE A 534 12.43 5.21 -2.11
CA ILE A 534 11.40 5.23 -3.15
C ILE A 534 11.33 6.69 -3.63
N SER A 535 12.11 7.01 -4.67
CA SER A 535 12.39 8.40 -5.04
C SER A 535 11.13 9.17 -5.46
N PHE A 536 10.14 8.50 -6.01
CA PHE A 536 8.93 9.13 -6.52
C PHE A 536 8.02 9.70 -5.42
N VAL A 537 8.08 9.20 -4.19
CA VAL A 537 7.19 9.65 -3.10
C VAL A 537 7.33 11.15 -2.84
N GLY A 538 8.57 11.67 -2.88
CA GLY A 538 8.81 13.11 -2.78
C GLY A 538 8.31 13.89 -3.99
N THR A 539 8.28 13.28 -5.18
CA THR A 539 7.71 13.88 -6.39
C THR A 539 6.18 13.99 -6.27
N PHE A 540 5.51 12.95 -5.78
CA PHE A 540 4.07 12.99 -5.48
C PHE A 540 3.73 14.02 -4.40
N GLU A 541 4.48 14.06 -3.30
CA GLU A 541 4.27 15.05 -2.23
C GLU A 541 4.44 16.48 -2.75
N SER A 542 5.39 16.71 -3.65
CA SER A 542 5.61 18.02 -4.27
C SER A 542 4.49 18.39 -5.25
N ALA A 543 4.02 17.44 -6.05
CA ALA A 543 2.97 17.65 -7.05
C ALA A 543 1.57 17.81 -6.42
N PHE A 544 1.30 17.05 -5.36
CA PHE A 544 0.03 17.03 -4.64
C PHE A 544 0.21 17.47 -3.19
N ALA A 545 0.76 18.67 -3.01
CA ALA A 545 1.08 19.21 -1.71
C ALA A 545 -0.12 19.16 -0.74
N GLY A 546 0.09 18.47 0.39
CA GLY A 546 -0.93 18.30 1.43
C GLY A 546 -1.86 17.10 1.24
N THR A 547 -1.80 16.38 0.11
CA THR A 547 -2.53 15.14 -0.08
C THR A 547 -1.89 14.02 0.74
N PRO A 548 -2.65 13.31 1.61
CA PRO A 548 -2.12 12.19 2.37
C PRO A 548 -1.65 11.06 1.46
N LEU A 549 -0.43 10.57 1.71
CA LEU A 549 0.18 9.44 1.02
C LEU A 549 0.15 8.20 1.92
N LEU A 550 -0.62 7.20 1.51
CA LEU A 550 -0.77 5.90 2.18
C LEU A 550 0.15 4.89 1.50
N LEU A 551 1.30 4.63 2.10
CA LEU A 551 2.24 3.62 1.59
C LEU A 551 1.89 2.28 2.24
N MET A 552 1.32 1.38 1.45
CA MET A 552 0.93 0.01 1.84
C MET A 552 1.06 -0.90 0.62
N GLY A 553 1.42 -2.17 0.81
CA GLY A 553 1.56 -3.09 -0.31
C GLY A 553 1.42 -4.54 0.12
N VAL A 554 1.94 -5.45 -0.71
CA VAL A 554 1.76 -6.90 -0.55
C VAL A 554 3.06 -7.64 -0.24
N GLU A 555 4.20 -6.96 -0.27
CA GLU A 555 5.48 -7.60 0.04
C GLU A 555 5.54 -8.02 1.51
N ASP A 556 6.31 -9.07 1.80
CA ASP A 556 6.64 -9.51 3.15
C ASP A 556 8.15 -9.79 3.24
N PRO A 557 8.76 -9.88 4.44
CA PRO A 557 10.21 -10.07 4.55
C PRO A 557 10.79 -11.25 3.74
N PRO A 558 10.12 -12.42 3.62
CA PRO A 558 10.58 -13.53 2.79
C PRO A 558 10.37 -13.37 1.27
N CYS A 559 9.76 -12.27 0.78
CA CYS A 559 9.37 -12.15 -0.62
C CYS A 559 10.55 -12.12 -1.61
N ASN A 560 11.76 -11.75 -1.17
CA ASN A 560 12.93 -11.61 -2.02
C ASN A 560 12.73 -10.65 -3.21
N ALA A 561 12.01 -9.53 -3.01
CA ALA A 561 11.97 -8.43 -3.97
C ALA A 561 13.39 -8.07 -4.44
N HIS A 562 13.53 -7.80 -5.74
CA HIS A 562 14.80 -7.53 -6.43
C HIS A 562 15.82 -8.68 -6.47
N SER A 563 15.49 -9.86 -5.95
CA SER A 563 16.39 -11.02 -5.91
C SER A 563 15.86 -12.20 -6.74
N GLU A 564 16.61 -13.30 -6.71
CA GLU A 564 16.19 -14.58 -7.27
C GLU A 564 15.16 -15.27 -6.37
N ASN A 565 14.21 -16.01 -6.96
CA ASN A 565 13.09 -16.61 -6.25
C ASN A 565 12.19 -15.59 -5.51
N GLU A 566 11.96 -14.44 -6.15
CA GLU A 566 10.90 -13.51 -5.73
C GLU A 566 9.57 -14.27 -5.60
N SER A 567 8.79 -13.95 -4.57
CA SER A 567 7.50 -14.58 -4.33
C SER A 567 6.52 -13.72 -3.52
N LEU A 568 5.24 -13.90 -3.80
CA LEU A 568 4.11 -13.30 -3.09
C LEU A 568 3.45 -14.32 -2.15
N HIS A 569 3.24 -13.96 -0.88
CA HIS A 569 2.41 -14.77 0.02
C HIS A 569 0.92 -14.61 -0.35
N LEU A 570 0.27 -15.67 -0.79
CA LEU A 570 -1.08 -15.58 -1.36
C LEU A 570 -2.14 -15.16 -0.33
N ALA A 571 -2.01 -15.61 0.93
CA ALA A 571 -2.94 -15.22 1.98
C ALA A 571 -2.79 -13.74 2.39
N ASP A 572 -1.58 -13.18 2.30
CA ASP A 572 -1.37 -11.74 2.56
C ASP A 572 -1.91 -10.91 1.40
N TRP A 573 -1.74 -11.38 0.15
CA TRP A 573 -2.36 -10.75 -1.01
C TRP A 573 -3.89 -10.73 -0.90
N GLU A 574 -4.52 -11.85 -0.54
CA GLU A 574 -5.98 -11.89 -0.29
C GLU A 574 -6.39 -10.93 0.84
N SER A 575 -5.61 -10.88 1.93
CA SER A 575 -5.84 -9.96 3.04
C SER A 575 -5.70 -8.49 2.63
N CYS A 576 -4.77 -8.19 1.73
CA CYS A 576 -4.56 -6.86 1.15
C CYS A 576 -5.72 -6.43 0.24
N VAL A 577 -6.27 -7.35 -0.56
CA VAL A 577 -7.48 -7.07 -1.35
C VAL A 577 -8.65 -6.75 -0.43
N ARG A 578 -8.86 -7.56 0.61
CA ARG A 578 -9.92 -7.32 1.61
C ARG A 578 -9.74 -5.98 2.32
N ALA A 579 -8.51 -5.68 2.74
CA ALA A 579 -8.18 -4.39 3.35
C ALA A 579 -8.46 -3.23 2.40
N SER A 580 -8.14 -3.38 1.12
CA SER A 580 -8.40 -2.35 0.08
C SER A 580 -9.90 -2.13 -0.17
N ILE A 581 -10.70 -3.20 -0.18
CA ILE A 581 -12.17 -3.10 -0.25
C ILE A 581 -12.69 -2.27 0.94
N ILE A 582 -12.24 -2.61 2.15
CA ILE A 582 -12.63 -1.89 3.38
C ILE A 582 -12.08 -0.45 3.38
N LEU A 583 -10.90 -0.20 2.83
CA LEU A 583 -10.28 1.12 2.76
C LEU A 583 -11.15 2.11 1.99
N TYR A 584 -11.71 1.68 0.86
CA TYR A 584 -12.59 2.54 0.06
C TYR A 584 -13.82 2.98 0.88
N ASP A 585 -14.39 2.06 1.68
CA ASP A 585 -15.49 2.33 2.60
C ASP A 585 -15.12 3.34 3.69
N GLU A 586 -13.99 3.09 4.36
CA GLU A 586 -13.49 3.91 5.46
C GLU A 586 -13.10 5.32 5.01
N LEU A 587 -12.48 5.46 3.84
CA LEU A 587 -12.06 6.75 3.30
C LEU A 587 -13.24 7.63 2.90
N ARG A 588 -14.31 7.04 2.35
CA ARG A 588 -15.56 7.77 2.11
C ARG A 588 -16.07 8.41 3.41
N ARG A 589 -16.01 7.71 4.54
CA ARG A 589 -16.47 8.22 5.85
C ARG A 589 -15.51 9.29 6.39
N ALA A 590 -14.21 9.11 6.18
CA ALA A 590 -13.16 9.98 6.69
C ALA A 590 -13.02 11.33 5.96
N LEU A 591 -13.37 11.37 4.67
CA LEU A 591 -13.19 12.52 3.79
C LEU A 591 -14.50 13.27 3.46
N ARG A 592 -15.61 12.91 4.13
CA ARG A 592 -16.92 13.55 3.96
C ARG A 592 -17.17 14.74 4.86
#